data_AF-A0A1Q8LM91-F1
#
_entry.id   AF-A0A1Q8LM91-F1
#
_cell.length_a   1.000
_cell.length_b   1.000
_cell.length_c   1.000
_cell.angle_alpha   90.00
_cell.angle_beta   90.00
_cell.angle_gamma   90.00
#
_symmetry.space_group_name_H-M   'P 1'
#
loop_
_entity.id
_entity.type
_entity.pdbx_description
1 polymer ?
#
loop_
_entity_poly.entity_id
_entity_poly.type
_entity_poly.pdbx_seq_one_letter_code
_entity_poly.pdbx_strand_id
1 'polypeptide(L)'
;MLLIDETAHANRWRSRHPGEKAFLALGLLLLAVVLPPWPGAVLTGGAALVLLLGGARVPWRTALRLLALPLGFVVVGALPLLVTVGGDPWLALASGGPARAAALVGRSLAAVACLILFAATTPLADTLPRLRWVPPAVLEITLLVYRMLFLLLDSLTAVREAQSLRMGFRTRRTTFRSLAAQGSAVFVRAFDRARRLEAGLASRGYDGSLRVRVPARTVSPAFVAASAALLVAVPLTALVVLP
;
A
#
# COMPACT_ATOMS: atom_id res chain seq x y z
N MET A 1 -0.83 -0.48 15.68
CA MET A 1 -1.18 0.04 14.35
C MET A 1 -0.30 -0.60 13.29
N LEU A 2 -0.76 -0.66 12.04
CA LEU A 2 0.05 -1.17 10.93
C LEU A 2 1.07 -0.10 10.51
N LEU A 3 2.31 -0.51 10.22
CA LEU A 3 3.43 0.40 9.90
C LEU A 3 3.08 1.40 8.79
N ILE A 4 2.39 0.95 7.75
CA ILE A 4 2.01 1.80 6.61
C ILE A 4 0.91 2.82 6.95
N ASP A 5 0.04 2.48 7.89
CA ASP A 5 -1.03 3.38 8.33
C ASP A 5 -0.47 4.45 9.28
N GLU A 6 0.44 4.05 10.17
CA GLU A 6 1.14 4.97 11.07
C GLU A 6 1.98 5.99 10.28
N THR A 7 2.73 5.54 9.26
CA THR A 7 3.52 6.45 8.42
C THR A 7 2.65 7.45 7.67
N ALA A 8 1.49 7.02 7.16
CA ALA A 8 0.53 7.89 6.50
C ALA A 8 -0.01 9.00 7.42
N HIS A 9 -0.07 8.72 8.73
CA HIS A 9 -0.52 9.67 9.75
C HIS A 9 0.58 10.62 10.26
N ALA A 10 1.86 10.22 10.22
CA ALA A 10 2.96 10.95 10.86
C ALA A 10 3.82 11.84 9.93
N ASN A 11 3.71 11.68 8.61
CA ASN A 11 4.58 12.37 7.64
C ASN A 11 4.21 13.85 7.39
N ARG A 12 5.13 14.61 6.78
CA ARG A 12 4.95 16.05 6.47
C ARG A 12 3.76 16.32 5.53
N TRP A 13 3.43 15.38 4.67
CA TRP A 13 2.34 15.53 3.71
C TRP A 13 0.96 15.24 4.32
N ARG A 14 0.87 14.83 5.60
CA ARG A 14 -0.38 14.48 6.29
C ARG A 14 -1.54 15.44 6.03
N SER A 15 -1.31 16.75 6.07
CA SER A 15 -2.33 17.78 5.94
C SER A 15 -2.68 18.15 4.49
N ARG A 16 -1.91 17.70 3.50
CA ARG A 16 -2.18 18.00 2.08
C ARG A 16 -3.42 17.26 1.56
N HIS A 17 -4.03 17.81 0.51
CA HIS A 17 -5.20 17.22 -0.11
C HIS A 17 -4.86 15.84 -0.70
N PRO A 18 -5.63 14.77 -0.40
CA PRO A 18 -5.37 13.42 -0.93
C PRO A 18 -5.32 13.35 -2.46
N GLY A 19 -6.15 14.13 -3.14
CA GLY A 19 -6.21 14.15 -4.61
C GLY A 19 -4.93 14.66 -5.27
N GLU A 20 -4.21 15.59 -4.64
CA GLU A 20 -2.91 16.06 -5.16
C GLU A 20 -1.84 14.98 -5.09
N LYS A 21 -1.79 14.26 -3.96
CA LYS A 21 -0.87 13.16 -3.74
C LYS A 21 -1.18 12.00 -4.69
N ALA A 22 -2.48 11.73 -4.90
CA ALA A 22 -2.94 10.74 -5.86
C ALA A 22 -2.51 11.09 -7.28
N PHE A 23 -2.72 12.34 -7.71
CA PHE A 23 -2.29 12.80 -9.03
C PHE A 23 -0.80 12.59 -9.25
N LEU A 24 0.03 12.99 -8.29
CA LEU A 24 1.48 12.79 -8.36
C LEU A 24 1.88 11.31 -8.36
N ALA A 25 1.46 10.55 -7.35
CA ALA A 25 1.93 9.19 -7.15
C ALA A 25 1.35 8.19 -8.16
N LEU A 26 0.07 8.32 -8.51
CA LEU A 26 -0.56 7.49 -9.55
C LEU A 26 -0.10 7.91 -10.96
N GLY A 27 0.19 9.20 -11.18
CA GLY A 27 0.83 9.66 -12.41
C GLY A 27 2.21 9.04 -12.60
N LEU A 28 3.06 9.06 -11.57
CA LEU A 28 4.38 8.41 -11.60
C LEU A 28 4.26 6.88 -11.76
N LEU A 29 3.27 6.27 -11.12
CA LEU A 29 2.97 4.84 -11.28
C LEU A 29 2.59 4.51 -12.73
N LEU A 30 1.71 5.31 -13.34
CA LEU A 30 1.30 5.13 -14.74
C LEU A 30 2.52 5.24 -15.67
N LEU A 31 3.35 6.26 -15.47
CA LEU A 31 4.60 6.44 -16.22
C LEU A 31 5.56 5.26 -16.03
N ALA A 32 5.69 4.71 -14.82
CA ALA A 32 6.55 3.56 -14.55
C ALA A 32 6.12 2.31 -15.34
N VAL A 33 4.81 2.16 -15.58
CA VAL A 33 4.24 1.05 -16.35
C VAL A 33 4.35 1.29 -17.85
N VAL A 34 4.05 2.50 -18.32
CA VAL A 34 3.97 2.85 -19.75
C VAL A 34 5.36 3.03 -20.38
N LEU A 35 6.30 3.66 -19.68
CA LEU A 35 7.63 3.92 -20.22
C LEU A 35 8.46 2.63 -20.37
N PRO A 36 9.43 2.61 -21.30
CA PRO A 36 10.44 1.57 -21.36
C PRO A 36 11.17 1.42 -20.01
N PRO A 37 11.53 0.18 -19.58
CA PRO A 37 12.15 -0.05 -18.28
C PRO A 37 13.43 0.78 -18.07
N TRP A 38 14.25 0.88 -19.10
CA TRP A 38 15.34 1.84 -19.17
C TRP A 38 14.99 2.93 -20.19
N PRO A 39 15.08 4.23 -19.84
CA PRO A 39 15.43 4.81 -18.53
C PRO A 39 14.22 4.99 -17.57
N GLY A 40 13.00 4.69 -18.02
CA GLY A 40 11.75 5.08 -17.36
C GLY A 40 11.63 4.63 -15.91
N ALA A 41 11.99 3.39 -15.59
CA ALA A 41 11.89 2.86 -14.24
C ALA A 41 12.81 3.59 -13.24
N VAL A 42 14.00 3.97 -13.68
CA VAL A 42 14.96 4.71 -12.84
C VAL A 42 14.43 6.12 -12.56
N LEU A 43 13.89 6.79 -13.58
CA LEU A 43 13.34 8.14 -13.44
C LEU A 43 12.11 8.16 -12.52
N THR A 44 11.13 7.29 -12.75
CA THR A 44 9.89 7.26 -11.94
C THR A 44 10.13 6.71 -10.54
N GLY A 45 10.90 5.63 -10.41
CA GLY A 45 11.25 5.04 -9.12
C GLY A 45 12.14 5.95 -8.29
N GLY A 46 13.14 6.57 -8.91
CA GLY A 46 14.01 7.57 -8.29
C GLY A 46 13.23 8.79 -7.81
N ALA A 47 12.36 9.34 -8.67
CA ALA A 47 11.48 10.45 -8.29
C ALA A 47 10.59 10.07 -7.10
N ALA A 48 9.96 8.89 -7.12
CA ALA A 48 9.13 8.42 -6.02
C ALA A 48 9.91 8.29 -4.70
N LEU A 49 11.12 7.75 -4.73
CA LEU A 49 11.98 7.62 -3.54
C LEU A 49 12.46 8.98 -3.01
N VAL A 50 12.87 9.89 -3.89
CA VAL A 50 13.26 11.27 -3.51
C VAL A 50 12.08 11.99 -2.87
N LEU A 51 10.87 11.86 -3.42
CA LEU A 51 9.66 12.44 -2.86
C LEU A 51 9.27 11.80 -1.52
N LEU A 52 9.43 10.48 -1.39
CA LEU A 52 9.11 9.76 -0.16
C LEU A 52 10.05 10.15 1.00
N LEU A 53 11.36 10.15 0.74
CA LEU A 53 12.39 10.41 1.75
C LEU A 53 12.63 11.90 2.00
N GLY A 54 12.60 12.73 0.95
CA GLY A 54 12.87 14.17 1.05
C GLY A 54 11.59 15.00 1.21
N GLY A 55 10.61 14.79 0.32
CA GLY A 55 9.37 15.55 0.28
C GLY A 55 8.45 15.27 1.47
N ALA A 56 8.04 14.02 1.63
CA ALA A 56 7.19 13.54 2.71
C ALA A 56 7.95 13.32 4.02
N ARG A 57 9.30 13.19 3.95
CA ARG A 57 10.20 12.95 5.09
C ARG A 57 9.91 11.66 5.84
N VAL A 58 9.59 10.59 5.10
CA VAL A 58 9.45 9.26 5.69
C VAL A 58 10.85 8.75 6.09
N PRO A 59 11.05 8.25 7.33
CA PRO A 59 12.34 7.72 7.75
C PRO A 59 12.84 6.62 6.81
N TRP A 60 14.11 6.68 6.41
CA TRP A 60 14.68 5.74 5.43
C TRP A 60 14.54 4.27 5.85
N ARG A 61 14.70 3.98 7.16
CA ARG A 61 14.52 2.63 7.71
C ARG A 61 13.10 2.11 7.48
N THR A 62 12.11 2.98 7.61
CA THR A 62 10.71 2.64 7.40
C THR A 62 10.42 2.42 5.92
N ALA A 63 10.95 3.29 5.04
CA ALA A 63 10.84 3.10 3.59
C ALA A 63 11.42 1.74 3.16
N LEU A 64 12.62 1.38 3.63
CA LEU A 64 13.22 0.08 3.32
C LEU A 64 12.38 -1.10 3.81
N ARG A 65 11.82 -1.03 5.03
CA ARG A 65 10.93 -2.10 5.54
C ARG A 65 9.68 -2.27 4.67
N LEU A 66 9.12 -1.17 4.16
CA LEU A 66 7.96 -1.22 3.27
C LEU A 66 8.31 -1.78 1.89
N LEU A 67 9.52 -1.51 1.37
CA LEU A 67 9.98 -2.03 0.08
C LEU A 67 10.51 -3.47 0.15
N ALA A 68 10.99 -3.94 1.31
CA ALA A 68 11.67 -5.23 1.43
C ALA A 68 10.80 -6.44 1.07
N LEU A 69 9.52 -6.45 1.50
CA LEU A 69 8.61 -7.57 1.20
C LEU A 69 8.30 -7.67 -0.31
N PRO A 70 7.87 -6.59 -0.99
CA PRO A 70 7.72 -6.61 -2.45
C PRO A 70 9.02 -6.95 -3.19
N LEU A 71 10.17 -6.45 -2.74
CA LEU A 71 11.48 -6.76 -3.34
C LEU A 71 11.74 -8.26 -3.34
N GLY A 72 11.51 -8.95 -2.21
CA GLY A 72 11.69 -10.40 -2.13
C GLY A 72 10.80 -11.16 -3.12
N PHE A 73 9.54 -10.74 -3.26
CA PHE A 73 8.62 -11.34 -4.22
C PHE A 73 9.07 -11.11 -5.68
N VAL A 74 9.50 -9.90 -6.02
CA VAL A 74 9.97 -9.54 -7.36
C VAL A 74 11.23 -10.32 -7.74
N VAL A 75 12.17 -10.49 -6.80
CA VAL A 75 13.39 -11.28 -7.02
C VAL A 75 13.04 -12.73 -7.33
N VAL A 76 12.15 -13.35 -6.54
CA VAL A 76 11.71 -14.73 -6.79
C VAL A 76 11.02 -14.84 -8.15
N GLY A 77 10.18 -13.87 -8.52
CA GLY A 77 9.50 -13.82 -9.82
C GLY A 77 10.43 -13.58 -11.01
N ALA A 78 11.62 -13.02 -10.79
CA ALA A 78 12.62 -12.79 -11.84
C ALA A 78 13.48 -14.03 -12.13
N LEU A 79 13.62 -14.97 -11.19
CA LEU A 79 14.44 -16.19 -11.36
C LEU A 79 14.05 -17.02 -12.58
N PRO A 80 12.75 -17.28 -12.87
CA PRO A 80 12.36 -18.04 -14.05
C PRO A 80 12.78 -17.39 -15.37
N LEU A 81 12.98 -16.06 -15.41
CA LEU A 81 13.39 -15.36 -16.63
C LEU A 81 14.86 -15.60 -17.00
N LEU A 82 15.66 -16.11 -16.07
CA LEU A 82 17.07 -16.40 -16.30
C LEU A 82 17.29 -17.73 -17.02
N VAL A 83 16.28 -18.59 -17.06
CA VAL A 83 16.37 -19.96 -17.60
C VAL A 83 15.32 -20.19 -18.67
N THR A 84 15.67 -20.99 -19.67
CA THR A 84 14.75 -21.53 -20.67
C THR A 84 14.63 -23.03 -20.48
N VAL A 85 13.40 -23.54 -20.57
CA VAL A 85 13.07 -24.97 -20.46
C VAL A 85 12.50 -25.45 -21.80
N GLY A 86 12.90 -26.63 -22.26
CA GLY A 86 12.34 -27.28 -23.44
C GLY A 86 13.20 -27.25 -24.70
N GLY A 87 14.48 -26.88 -24.59
CA GLY A 87 15.48 -27.01 -25.67
C GLY A 87 16.37 -28.24 -25.52
N ASP A 88 17.47 -28.29 -26.30
CA ASP A 88 18.60 -29.19 -26.09
C ASP A 88 19.86 -28.36 -25.78
N PRO A 89 20.33 -28.29 -24.52
CA PRO A 89 19.89 -29.06 -23.35
C PRO A 89 18.53 -28.62 -22.79
N TRP A 90 17.85 -29.55 -22.09
CA TRP A 90 16.51 -29.35 -21.51
C TRP A 90 16.38 -28.10 -20.62
N LEU A 91 17.47 -27.74 -19.93
CA LEU A 91 17.61 -26.54 -19.13
C LEU A 91 18.84 -25.75 -19.60
N ALA A 92 18.62 -24.52 -20.07
CA ALA A 92 19.68 -23.63 -20.52
C ALA A 92 19.48 -22.21 -19.96
N LEU A 93 20.55 -21.41 -19.94
CA LEU A 93 20.43 -19.99 -19.65
C LEU A 93 19.68 -19.29 -20.78
N ALA A 94 18.68 -18.50 -20.41
CA ALA A 94 17.86 -17.77 -21.38
C ALA A 94 18.71 -16.69 -22.09
N SER A 95 18.70 -16.68 -23.43
CA SER A 95 19.27 -15.58 -24.19
C SER A 95 18.52 -14.28 -23.89
N GLY A 96 19.25 -13.27 -23.41
CA GLY A 96 18.64 -12.01 -22.93
C GLY A 96 17.88 -12.14 -21.60
N GLY A 97 17.94 -13.29 -20.92
CA GLY A 97 17.30 -13.52 -19.61
C GLY A 97 17.68 -12.46 -18.57
N PRO A 98 18.99 -12.17 -18.36
CA PRO A 98 19.41 -11.12 -17.43
C PRO A 98 18.81 -9.75 -17.74
N ALA A 99 18.72 -9.36 -19.02
CA ALA A 99 18.13 -8.08 -19.42
C ALA A 99 16.62 -8.03 -19.15
N ARG A 100 15.89 -9.11 -19.44
CA ARG A 100 14.45 -9.23 -19.13
C ARG A 100 14.19 -9.24 -17.63
N ALA A 101 15.01 -9.95 -16.86
CA ALA A 101 14.95 -9.97 -15.40
C ALA A 101 15.22 -8.57 -14.81
N ALA A 102 16.26 -7.88 -15.28
CA ALA A 102 16.57 -6.51 -14.85
C ALA A 102 15.44 -5.54 -15.20
N ALA A 103 14.86 -5.64 -16.40
CA ALA A 103 13.69 -4.87 -16.81
C ALA A 103 12.46 -5.11 -15.92
N LEU A 104 12.16 -6.38 -15.62
CA LEU A 104 11.07 -6.75 -14.70
C LEU A 104 11.30 -6.17 -13.31
N VAL A 105 12.49 -6.36 -12.75
CA VAL A 105 12.86 -5.89 -11.41
C VAL A 105 12.77 -4.37 -11.35
N GLY A 106 13.38 -3.67 -12.30
CA GLY A 106 13.38 -2.21 -12.37
C GLY A 106 11.96 -1.65 -12.43
N ARG A 107 11.15 -2.09 -13.40
CA ARG A 107 9.76 -1.63 -13.57
C ARG A 107 8.91 -1.93 -12.33
N SER A 108 9.02 -3.13 -11.78
CA SER A 108 8.24 -3.55 -10.61
C SER A 108 8.61 -2.73 -9.36
N LEU A 109 9.91 -2.51 -9.12
CA LEU A 109 10.36 -1.69 -7.99
C LEU A 109 9.96 -0.22 -8.14
N ALA A 110 10.02 0.33 -9.36
CA ALA A 110 9.55 1.68 -9.63
C ALA A 110 8.05 1.82 -9.34
N ALA A 111 7.24 0.89 -9.83
CA ALA A 111 5.80 0.87 -9.58
C ALA A 111 5.49 0.73 -8.08
N VAL A 112 6.15 -0.20 -7.39
CA VAL A 112 6.00 -0.39 -5.94
C VAL A 112 6.40 0.87 -5.17
N ALA A 113 7.49 1.55 -5.54
CA ALA A 113 7.90 2.80 -4.90
C ALA A 113 6.84 3.91 -5.06
N CYS A 114 6.24 4.03 -6.25
CA CYS A 114 5.14 4.97 -6.49
C CYS A 114 3.89 4.64 -5.67
N LEU A 115 3.54 3.34 -5.57
CA LEU A 115 2.42 2.90 -4.76
C LEU A 115 2.67 3.14 -3.25
N ILE A 116 3.87 2.86 -2.77
CA ILE A 116 4.28 3.13 -1.39
C ILE A 116 4.29 4.63 -1.12
N LEU A 117 4.72 5.47 -2.07
CA LEU A 117 4.61 6.92 -1.96
C LEU A 117 3.15 7.34 -1.69
N PHE A 118 2.19 6.81 -2.43
CA PHE A 118 0.78 7.11 -2.18
C PHE A 118 0.30 6.58 -0.82
N ALA A 119 0.50 5.29 -0.57
CA ALA A 119 -0.02 4.59 0.61
C ALA A 119 0.59 5.11 1.92
N ALA A 120 1.90 5.40 1.95
CA ALA A 120 2.59 5.90 3.13
C ALA A 120 2.42 7.42 3.35
N THR A 121 1.77 8.14 2.43
CA THR A 121 1.49 9.58 2.60
C THR A 121 0.01 9.91 2.71
N THR A 122 -0.88 8.96 2.42
CA THR A 122 -2.32 9.22 2.27
C THR A 122 -3.16 8.16 2.98
N PRO A 123 -3.67 8.46 4.20
CA PRO A 123 -4.53 7.54 4.93
C PRO A 123 -5.82 7.18 4.19
N LEU A 124 -6.27 5.92 4.33
CA LEU A 124 -7.55 5.45 3.78
C LEU A 124 -8.74 6.25 4.32
N ALA A 125 -8.72 6.61 5.60
CA ALA A 125 -9.75 7.44 6.23
C ALA A 125 -9.87 8.84 5.58
N ASP A 126 -8.82 9.35 4.95
CA ASP A 126 -8.87 10.62 4.22
C ASP A 126 -9.29 10.43 2.75
N THR A 127 -8.96 9.31 2.12
CA THR A 127 -9.23 9.10 0.69
C THR A 127 -10.68 8.69 0.46
N LEU A 128 -11.18 7.71 1.21
CA LEU A 128 -12.50 7.10 0.99
C LEU A 128 -13.64 8.14 0.97
N PRO A 129 -13.75 9.09 1.93
CA PRO A 129 -14.86 10.04 1.94
C PRO A 129 -14.84 11.03 0.76
N ARG A 130 -13.75 11.08 -0.01
CA ARG A 130 -13.56 11.99 -1.15
C ARG A 130 -13.82 11.31 -2.49
N LEU A 131 -14.07 10.01 -2.53
CA LEU A 131 -14.37 9.25 -3.75
C LEU A 131 -15.85 9.38 -4.13
N ARG A 132 -16.21 10.51 -4.75
CA ARG A 132 -17.61 10.83 -5.12
C ARG A 132 -18.28 9.88 -6.11
N TRP A 133 -17.49 9.10 -6.85
CA TRP A 133 -17.95 8.15 -7.85
C TRP A 133 -18.31 6.77 -7.27
N VAL A 134 -18.00 6.53 -5.99
CA VAL A 134 -18.32 5.27 -5.30
C VAL A 134 -19.68 5.43 -4.58
N PRO A 135 -20.58 4.44 -4.65
CA PRO A 135 -21.86 4.50 -3.94
C PRO A 135 -21.68 4.72 -2.42
N PRO A 136 -22.49 5.57 -1.77
CA PRO A 136 -22.34 5.89 -0.35
C PRO A 136 -22.28 4.65 0.55
N ALA A 137 -23.15 3.66 0.32
CA ALA A 137 -23.15 2.41 1.09
C ALA A 137 -21.80 1.67 1.04
N VAL A 138 -21.13 1.65 -0.12
CA VAL A 138 -19.80 1.01 -0.26
C VAL A 138 -18.76 1.79 0.53
N LEU A 139 -18.79 3.13 0.51
CA LEU A 139 -17.89 3.96 1.28
C LEU A 139 -18.08 3.77 2.79
N GLU A 140 -19.32 3.74 3.25
CA GLU A 140 -19.67 3.55 4.65
C GLU A 140 -19.22 2.19 5.17
N ILE A 141 -19.51 1.11 4.43
CA ILE A 141 -19.03 -0.24 4.75
C ILE A 141 -17.51 -0.27 4.77
N THR A 142 -16.84 0.33 3.78
CA THR A 142 -15.36 0.32 3.70
C THR A 142 -14.73 1.08 4.88
N LEU A 143 -15.28 2.23 5.27
CA LEU A 143 -14.84 2.98 6.45
C LEU A 143 -15.05 2.18 7.74
N LEU A 144 -16.18 1.47 7.85
CA LEU A 144 -16.46 0.60 8.98
C LEU A 144 -15.51 -0.59 9.04
N VAL A 145 -15.22 -1.23 7.90
CA VAL A 145 -14.24 -2.32 7.78
C VAL A 145 -12.85 -1.81 8.18
N TYR A 146 -12.42 -0.65 7.68
CA TYR A 146 -11.14 -0.04 8.06
C TYR A 146 -11.06 0.22 9.57
N ARG A 147 -12.11 0.77 10.19
CA ARG A 147 -12.18 0.94 11.65
C ARG A 147 -12.13 -0.41 12.37
N MET A 148 -12.94 -1.38 11.94
CA MET A 148 -13.03 -2.69 12.57
C MET A 148 -11.72 -3.47 12.46
N LEU A 149 -10.96 -3.29 11.38
CA LEU A 149 -9.66 -3.92 11.17
C LEU A 149 -8.70 -3.65 12.34
N PHE A 150 -8.46 -2.39 12.71
CA PHE A 150 -7.56 -2.07 13.84
C PHE A 150 -8.10 -2.57 15.17
N LEU A 151 -9.40 -2.42 15.38
CA LEU A 151 -10.11 -2.89 16.55
C LEU A 151 -10.00 -4.41 16.77
N LEU A 152 -9.99 -5.18 15.69
CA LEU A 152 -9.79 -6.62 15.71
C LEU A 152 -8.31 -7.02 15.76
N LEU A 153 -7.40 -6.24 15.16
CA LEU A 153 -5.95 -6.43 15.29
C LEU A 153 -5.49 -6.29 16.74
N ASP A 154 -6.03 -5.33 17.49
CA ASP A 154 -5.75 -5.19 18.92
C ASP A 154 -6.26 -6.42 19.71
N SER A 155 -7.46 -6.90 19.34
CA SER A 155 -8.03 -8.12 19.91
C SER A 155 -7.18 -9.35 19.60
N LEU A 156 -6.68 -9.48 18.37
CA LEU A 156 -5.78 -10.55 17.95
C LEU A 156 -4.49 -10.54 18.74
N THR A 157 -3.90 -9.36 18.94
CA THR A 157 -2.66 -9.18 19.71
C THR A 157 -2.85 -9.65 21.15
N ALA A 158 -3.92 -9.23 21.82
CA ALA A 158 -4.22 -9.63 23.19
C ALA A 158 -4.49 -11.14 23.33
N VAL A 159 -5.24 -11.74 22.39
CA VAL A 159 -5.48 -13.20 22.41
C VAL A 159 -4.19 -13.96 22.16
N ARG A 160 -3.36 -13.50 21.22
CA ARG A 160 -2.09 -14.14 20.88
C ARG A 160 -1.12 -14.10 22.05
N GLU A 161 -1.04 -12.99 22.77
CA GLU A 161 -0.25 -12.85 23.98
C GLU A 161 -0.70 -13.83 25.08
N ALA A 162 -2.01 -13.88 25.35
CA ALA A 162 -2.59 -14.83 26.31
C ALA A 162 -2.30 -16.30 25.94
N GLN A 163 -2.30 -16.62 24.64
CA GLN A 163 -1.95 -17.96 24.16
C GLN A 163 -0.45 -18.26 24.26
N SER A 164 0.43 -17.27 24.02
CA SER A 164 1.87 -17.48 24.19
C SER A 164 2.24 -17.79 25.64
N LEU A 165 1.59 -17.14 26.62
CA LEU A 165 1.75 -17.43 28.05
C LEU A 165 1.28 -18.85 28.42
N ARG A 166 0.42 -19.46 27.60
CA ARG A 166 -0.09 -20.84 27.77
C ARG A 166 0.61 -21.86 26.87
N MET A 167 1.80 -21.53 26.36
CA MET A 167 2.60 -22.38 25.46
C MET A 167 1.87 -22.76 24.16
N GLY A 168 0.97 -21.90 23.69
CA GLY A 168 0.10 -22.14 22.53
C GLY A 168 0.82 -22.26 21.19
N PHE A 169 2.10 -21.88 21.09
CA PHE A 169 2.89 -21.91 19.85
C PHE A 169 4.15 -22.78 19.94
N ARG A 170 4.18 -23.73 20.89
CA ARG A 170 5.37 -24.57 21.14
C ARG A 170 5.61 -25.62 20.05
N THR A 171 4.55 -26.16 19.46
CA THR A 171 4.59 -27.23 18.46
C THR A 171 3.67 -26.91 17.30
N ARG A 172 3.89 -27.49 16.11
CA ARG A 172 3.00 -27.28 14.94
C ARG A 172 1.52 -27.55 15.27
N ARG A 173 1.25 -28.62 16.03
CA ARG A 173 -0.10 -28.98 16.49
C ARG A 173 -0.72 -27.92 17.42
N THR A 174 0.04 -27.45 18.41
CA THR A 174 -0.45 -26.41 19.32
C THR A 174 -0.63 -25.09 18.60
N THR A 175 0.27 -24.73 17.68
CA THR A 175 0.15 -23.56 16.82
C THR A 175 -1.15 -23.58 16.01
N PHE A 176 -1.46 -24.69 15.32
CA PHE A 176 -2.69 -24.79 14.54
C PHE A 176 -3.95 -24.68 15.42
N ARG A 177 -3.96 -25.36 16.57
CA ARG A 177 -5.06 -25.25 17.55
C ARG A 177 -5.23 -23.82 18.07
N SER A 178 -4.13 -23.13 18.38
CA SER A 178 -4.13 -21.76 18.87
C SER A 178 -4.61 -20.77 17.80
N LEU A 179 -4.19 -20.96 16.54
CA LEU A 179 -4.66 -20.16 15.40
C LEU A 179 -6.15 -20.36 15.14
N ALA A 180 -6.66 -21.60 15.18
CA ALA A 180 -8.09 -21.87 15.07
C ALA A 180 -8.88 -21.19 16.19
N ALA A 181 -8.41 -21.32 17.44
CA ALA A 181 -9.04 -20.65 18.58
C ALA A 181 -8.99 -19.11 18.49
N GLN A 182 -7.90 -18.53 17.98
CA GLN A 182 -7.81 -17.10 17.69
C GLN A 182 -8.88 -16.68 16.69
N GLY A 183 -8.98 -17.39 15.56
CA GLY A 183 -9.96 -17.11 14.52
C GLY A 183 -11.38 -17.11 15.05
N SER A 184 -11.76 -18.16 15.79
CA SER A 184 -13.09 -18.26 16.41
C SER A 184 -13.36 -17.13 17.41
N ALA A 185 -12.39 -16.82 18.27
CA ALA A 185 -12.55 -15.77 19.27
C ALA A 185 -12.73 -14.38 18.62
N VAL A 186 -11.95 -14.08 17.59
CA VAL A 186 -12.00 -12.79 16.89
C VAL A 186 -13.27 -12.66 16.04
N PHE A 187 -13.73 -13.75 15.45
CA PHE A 187 -15.01 -13.80 14.74
C PHE A 187 -16.18 -13.44 15.66
N VAL A 188 -16.32 -14.11 16.81
CA VAL A 188 -17.39 -13.81 17.78
C VAL A 188 -17.30 -12.37 18.26
N ARG A 189 -16.08 -11.90 18.60
CA ARG A 189 -15.84 -10.51 19.01
C ARG A 189 -16.23 -9.49 17.94
N ALA A 190 -16.06 -9.81 16.65
CA ALA A 190 -16.46 -8.93 15.56
C ALA A 190 -17.96 -8.72 15.52
N PHE A 191 -18.76 -9.80 15.64
CA PHE A 191 -20.22 -9.71 15.71
C PHE A 191 -20.71 -8.96 16.96
N ASP A 192 -20.13 -9.27 18.12
CA ASP A 192 -20.43 -8.55 19.36
C ASP A 192 -20.14 -7.05 19.23
N ARG A 193 -19.04 -6.70 18.56
CA ARG A 193 -18.67 -5.30 18.36
C ARG A 193 -19.56 -4.60 17.32
N ALA A 194 -19.99 -5.30 16.28
CA ALA A 194 -20.96 -4.80 15.32
C ALA A 194 -22.29 -4.48 16.01
N ARG A 195 -22.85 -5.41 16.80
CA ARG A 195 -24.09 -5.19 17.59
C ARG A 195 -23.98 -4.02 18.56
N ARG A 196 -22.86 -3.92 19.29
CA ARG A 196 -22.63 -2.79 20.20
C ARG A 196 -22.50 -1.46 19.46
N LEU A 197 -21.88 -1.46 18.28
CA LEU A 197 -21.76 -0.26 17.46
C LEU A 197 -23.13 0.17 16.94
N GLU A 198 -23.95 -0.76 16.44
CA GLU A 198 -25.31 -0.51 15.99
C GLU A 198 -26.17 0.08 17.11
N ALA A 199 -26.18 -0.54 18.30
CA ALA A 199 -26.91 -0.02 19.46
C ALA A 199 -26.43 1.40 19.87
N GLY A 200 -25.12 1.65 19.84
CA GLY A 200 -24.55 2.97 20.13
C GLY A 200 -24.78 4.02 19.04
N LEU A 201 -25.00 3.60 17.80
CA LEU A 201 -25.40 4.48 16.70
C LEU A 201 -26.89 4.80 16.78
N ALA A 202 -27.73 3.81 17.09
CA ALA A 202 -29.16 3.99 17.27
C ALA A 202 -29.47 5.04 18.36
N SER A 203 -28.74 5.04 19.48
CA SER A 203 -28.89 6.07 20.53
C SER A 203 -28.52 7.49 20.10
N ARG A 204 -27.86 7.65 18.94
CA ARG A 204 -27.48 8.95 18.34
C ARG A 204 -28.34 9.33 17.13
N GLY A 205 -29.47 8.63 16.92
CA GLY A 205 -30.39 8.91 15.81
C GLY A 205 -29.90 8.37 14.46
N TYR A 206 -29.21 7.22 14.46
CA TYR A 206 -28.81 6.57 13.22
C TYR A 206 -30.03 6.15 12.38
N ASP A 207 -30.09 6.65 11.15
CA ASP A 207 -31.18 6.46 10.20
C ASP A 207 -30.86 5.42 9.11
N GLY A 208 -29.77 4.68 9.26
CA GLY A 208 -29.24 3.78 8.24
C GLY A 208 -28.14 4.40 7.36
N SER A 209 -27.80 5.69 7.54
CA SER A 209 -26.70 6.35 6.83
C SER A 209 -25.63 6.93 7.78
N LEU A 210 -24.36 6.69 7.47
CA LEU A 210 -23.21 7.21 8.23
C LEU A 210 -22.63 8.47 7.57
N ARG A 211 -23.27 9.61 7.82
CA ARG A 211 -22.78 10.92 7.35
C ARG A 211 -21.70 11.48 8.27
N VAL A 212 -20.45 11.44 7.83
CA VAL A 212 -19.30 11.96 8.59
C VAL A 212 -18.79 13.26 7.97
N ARG A 213 -18.64 14.30 8.79
CA ARG A 213 -18.02 15.55 8.37
C ARG A 213 -16.51 15.38 8.27
N VAL A 214 -15.99 15.52 7.07
CA VAL A 214 -14.55 15.41 6.79
C VAL A 214 -13.95 16.83 6.75
N PRO A 215 -12.80 17.07 7.39
CA PRO A 215 -12.15 18.37 7.32
C PRO A 215 -11.91 18.79 5.87
N ALA A 216 -12.34 20.00 5.52
CA ALA A 216 -12.05 20.58 4.22
C ALA A 216 -10.53 20.73 4.07
N ARG A 217 -9.99 20.27 2.94
CA ARG A 217 -8.61 20.50 2.55
C ARG A 217 -8.63 21.18 1.20
N THR A 218 -8.02 22.34 1.11
CA THR A 218 -7.93 23.09 -0.14
C THR A 218 -6.84 22.50 -1.02
N VAL A 219 -7.06 22.55 -2.33
CA VAL A 219 -6.04 22.12 -3.30
C VAL A 219 -4.99 23.22 -3.45
N SER A 220 -3.71 22.86 -3.35
CA SER A 220 -2.57 23.75 -3.57
C SER A 220 -2.21 23.78 -5.06
N PRO A 221 -2.47 24.88 -5.78
CA PRO A 221 -2.17 24.96 -7.21
C PRO A 221 -0.66 24.83 -7.49
N ALA A 222 0.18 25.38 -6.62
CA ALA A 222 1.63 25.27 -6.74
C ALA A 222 2.13 23.81 -6.70
N PHE A 223 1.54 22.97 -5.84
CA PHE A 223 1.91 21.56 -5.77
C PHE A 223 1.41 20.76 -6.96
N VAL A 224 0.19 21.05 -7.44
CA VAL A 224 -0.35 20.43 -8.65
C VAL A 224 0.51 20.81 -9.87
N ALA A 225 0.87 22.08 -10.02
CA ALA A 225 1.74 22.56 -11.09
C ALA A 225 3.12 21.91 -11.04
N ALA A 226 3.74 21.82 -9.85
CA ALA A 226 5.02 21.12 -9.68
C ALA A 226 4.91 19.62 -10.00
N SER A 227 3.80 18.98 -9.61
CA SER A 227 3.53 17.58 -9.94
C SER A 227 3.35 17.38 -11.44
N ALA A 228 2.58 18.23 -12.11
CA ALA A 228 2.40 18.20 -13.56
C ALA A 228 3.73 18.43 -14.30
N ALA A 229 4.53 19.40 -13.86
CA ALA A 229 5.86 19.66 -14.41
C ALA A 229 6.78 18.44 -14.29
N LEU A 230 6.78 17.77 -13.14
CA LEU A 230 7.54 16.52 -12.95
C LEU A 230 7.03 15.40 -13.86
N LEU A 231 5.71 15.21 -13.95
CA LEU A 231 5.10 14.18 -14.79
C LEU A 231 5.34 14.40 -16.29
N VAL A 232 5.55 15.65 -16.72
CA VAL A 232 5.95 15.98 -18.10
C VAL A 232 7.47 15.86 -18.29
N ALA A 233 8.27 16.26 -17.30
CA ALA A 233 9.72 16.19 -17.39
C ALA A 233 10.24 14.74 -17.47
N VAL A 234 9.62 13.80 -16.76
CA VAL A 234 10.01 12.38 -16.77
C VAL A 234 9.98 11.75 -18.18
N PRO A 235 8.88 11.79 -18.94
CA PRO A 235 8.87 11.24 -20.29
C PRO A 235 9.77 12.02 -21.26
N LEU A 236 9.87 13.36 -21.13
CA LEU A 236 10.77 14.15 -21.98
C LEU A 236 12.24 13.76 -21.77
N THR A 237 12.66 13.64 -20.51
CA THR A 237 14.02 13.17 -20.18
C THR A 237 14.23 11.73 -20.59
N ALA A 238 13.21 10.87 -20.49
CA ALA A 238 13.29 9.51 -21.00
C ALA A 238 13.54 9.49 -22.51
N LEU A 239 12.81 10.29 -23.30
CA LEU A 239 12.95 10.37 -24.75
C LEU A 239 14.34 10.86 -25.18
N VAL A 240 14.97 11.77 -24.43
CA VAL A 240 16.34 12.25 -24.72
C VAL A 240 17.41 11.18 -24.42
N VAL A 241 17.14 10.31 -23.45
CA VAL A 241 18.09 9.27 -22.99
C VAL A 241 17.89 7.94 -23.73
N LEU A 242 16.75 7.76 -24.41
CA LEU A 242 16.50 6.62 -25.28
C LEU A 242 17.43 6.71 -26.51
N PRO A 243 18.26 5.68 -26.76
CA PRO A 243 19.12 5.61 -27.95
C PRO A 243 18.31 5.39 -29.23
#